data_AF-A0A150KM14-F1
#
_entry.id   AF-A0A150KM14-F1
#
_cell.length_a   1.000
_cell.length_b   1.000
_cell.length_c   1.000
_cell.angle_alpha   90.00
_cell.angle_beta   90.00
_cell.angle_gamma   90.00
#
_symmetry.space_group_name_H-M   'P 1'
#
loop_
_entity.id
_entity.type
_entity.pdbx_description
1 polymer ?
#
loop_
_entity_poly.entity_id
_entity_poly.type
_entity_poly.pdbx_seq_one_letter_code
_entity_poly.pdbx_strand_id
1 'polypeptide(L)'
;MALVSYHFGGKENVFFEMFEPIRQLFANMKYDLSDPLGALTTFCRQFVIFRNEEHELISILQQELVMNSPRLEKLTDVFFPSWEQLRLILKECHEENVIQFPSIDLAVNFAMGTLMHSFNISFLNRNQSKFTPEQVADLAVSFIINGLTSTHMGRGRER
;
A
#
# COMPACT_ATOMS: atom_id res chain seq x y z
N MET A 1 5.41 -4.98 34.23
CA MET A 1 3.94 -4.84 34.10
C MET A 1 3.43 -3.51 34.69
N ALA A 2 3.97 -2.98 35.79
CA ALA A 2 3.49 -1.71 36.39
C ALA A 2 3.69 -0.46 35.49
N LEU A 3 4.83 -0.30 34.81
CA LEU A 3 5.07 0.84 33.91
C LEU A 3 4.20 0.83 32.64
N VAL A 4 3.90 -0.36 32.11
CA VAL A 4 3.04 -0.52 30.92
C VAL A 4 1.60 -0.09 31.22
N SER A 5 1.05 -0.53 32.36
CA SER A 5 -0.27 -0.09 32.80
C SER A 5 -0.31 1.39 33.18
N TYR A 6 0.79 1.94 33.70
CA TYR A 6 0.87 3.35 34.12
C TYR A 6 0.94 4.33 32.94
N HIS A 7 1.68 4.01 31.87
CA HIS A 7 1.82 4.90 30.71
C HIS A 7 0.75 4.71 29.65
N PHE A 8 0.21 3.49 29.51
CA PHE A 8 -0.67 3.16 28.40
C PHE A 8 -2.04 2.67 28.86
N GLY A 9 -2.28 2.43 30.15
CA GLY A 9 -3.59 1.94 30.62
C GLY A 9 -3.90 0.48 30.23
N GLY A 10 -2.95 -0.23 29.61
CA GLY A 10 -3.10 -1.65 29.25
C GLY A 10 -2.24 -2.07 28.06
N LYS A 11 -2.11 -3.39 27.85
CA LYS A 11 -1.34 -3.97 26.73
C LYS A 11 -1.91 -3.61 25.36
N GLU A 12 -3.23 -3.44 25.25
CA GLU A 12 -3.88 -3.08 23.99
C GLU A 12 -3.55 -1.65 23.55
N ASN A 13 -3.47 -0.72 24.49
CA ASN A 13 -3.12 0.65 24.16
C ASN A 13 -1.67 0.77 23.73
N VAL A 14 -0.74 0.02 24.35
CA VAL A 14 0.63 -0.10 23.83
C VAL A 14 0.60 -0.57 22.38
N PHE A 15 -0.21 -1.58 22.06
CA PHE A 15 -0.31 -2.10 20.71
C PHE A 15 -0.79 -1.04 19.71
N PHE A 16 -1.81 -0.24 20.05
CA PHE A 16 -2.28 0.82 19.16
C PHE A 16 -1.27 1.97 18.99
N GLU A 17 -0.58 2.36 20.06
CA GLU A 17 0.44 3.41 20.03
C GLU A 17 1.64 3.05 19.13
N MET A 18 1.94 1.76 18.93
CA MET A 18 2.99 1.34 17.97
C MET A 18 2.68 1.78 16.53
N PHE A 19 1.41 2.01 16.19
CA PHE A 19 1.00 2.40 14.85
C PHE A 19 0.84 3.91 14.67
N GLU A 20 1.04 4.70 15.73
CA GLU A 20 0.91 6.16 15.65
C GLU A 20 1.88 6.79 14.63
N PRO A 21 3.16 6.36 14.51
CA PRO A 21 4.04 6.87 13.46
C PRO A 21 3.51 6.61 12.05
N ILE A 22 2.95 5.42 11.83
CA ILE A 22 2.36 5.01 10.54
C ILE A 22 1.12 5.85 10.24
N ARG A 23 0.26 6.06 11.24
CA ARG A 23 -0.92 6.93 11.15
C ARG A 23 -0.52 8.33 10.73
N GLN A 24 0.45 8.93 11.42
CA GLN A 24 0.91 10.29 11.11
C GLN A 24 1.52 10.37 9.72
N LEU A 25 2.29 9.36 9.30
CA LEU A 25 2.86 9.33 7.95
C LEU A 25 1.77 9.36 6.89
N PHE A 26 0.83 8.40 6.91
CA PHE A 26 -0.21 8.32 5.88
C PHE A 26 -1.19 9.49 5.93
N ALA A 27 -1.49 10.05 7.10
CA ALA A 27 -2.35 11.23 7.23
C ALA A 27 -1.72 12.49 6.63
N ASN A 28 -0.39 12.61 6.69
CA ASN A 28 0.33 13.80 6.22
C ASN A 28 0.85 13.68 4.78
N MET A 29 0.79 12.49 4.17
CA MET A 29 1.12 12.33 2.76
C MET A 29 0.10 13.04 1.88
N LYS A 30 0.60 13.98 1.08
CA LYS A 30 -0.16 14.73 0.08
C LYS A 30 0.55 14.57 -1.26
N TYR A 31 -0.21 14.31 -2.29
CA TYR A 31 0.28 14.16 -3.64
C TYR A 31 -0.23 15.29 -4.52
N ASP A 32 0.61 15.73 -5.46
CA ASP A 32 0.23 16.70 -6.47
C ASP A 32 -0.56 15.99 -7.57
N LEU A 33 -1.88 16.20 -7.59
CA LEU A 33 -2.77 15.59 -8.57
C LEU A 33 -2.70 16.28 -9.94
N SER A 34 -1.96 17.38 -10.10
CA SER A 34 -1.74 17.99 -11.42
C SER A 34 -0.82 17.16 -12.33
N ASP A 35 -0.02 16.26 -11.75
CA ASP A 35 0.71 15.18 -12.44
C ASP A 35 0.33 13.83 -11.81
N PRO A 36 -0.82 13.24 -12.20
CA PRO A 36 -1.36 12.07 -11.53
C PRO A 36 -0.49 10.81 -11.75
N LEU A 37 0.23 10.72 -12.88
CA LEU A 37 1.19 9.62 -13.11
C LEU A 37 2.43 9.77 -12.24
N GLY A 38 2.95 10.99 -12.10
CA GLY A 38 4.01 11.31 -11.14
C GLY A 38 3.58 10.98 -9.71
N ALA A 39 2.38 11.41 -9.30
CA ALA A 39 1.79 11.09 -8.01
C ALA A 39 1.70 9.57 -7.76
N LEU A 40 1.20 8.81 -8.73
CA LEU A 40 1.11 7.34 -8.64
C LEU A 40 2.50 6.71 -8.48
N THR A 41 3.47 7.18 -9.26
CA THR A 41 4.85 6.72 -9.20
C THR A 41 5.46 6.98 -7.84
N THR A 42 5.32 8.20 -7.32
CA THR A 42 5.83 8.59 -6.00
C THR A 42 5.15 7.82 -4.88
N PHE A 43 3.82 7.69 -4.90
CA PHE A 43 3.07 6.91 -3.92
C PHE A 43 3.57 5.47 -3.85
N CYS A 44 3.58 4.77 -4.98
CA CYS A 44 3.99 3.36 -5.05
C CYS A 44 5.44 3.19 -4.59
N ARG A 45 6.35 4.08 -5.01
CA ARG A 45 7.77 4.00 -4.64
C ARG A 45 7.96 4.21 -3.13
N GLN A 46 7.35 5.25 -2.57
CA GLN A 46 7.41 5.53 -1.13
C GLN A 46 6.81 4.40 -0.31
N PHE A 47 5.69 3.83 -0.77
CA PHE A 47 5.04 2.72 -0.09
C PHE A 47 5.96 1.51 0.04
N VAL A 48 6.66 1.12 -1.05
CA VAL A 48 7.57 -0.03 -1.02
C VAL A 48 8.76 0.22 -0.10
N ILE A 49 9.36 1.41 -0.14
CA ILE A 49 10.49 1.79 0.71
C ILE A 49 10.05 1.75 2.19
N PHE A 50 8.95 2.42 2.51
CA PHE A 50 8.38 2.47 3.84
C PHE A 50 8.05 1.07 4.36
N ARG A 51 7.44 0.23 3.53
CA ARG A 51 7.14 -1.15 3.89
C ARG A 51 8.40 -1.96 4.20
N ASN A 52 9.50 -1.70 3.52
CA ASN A 52 10.76 -2.38 3.82
C ASN A 52 11.35 -1.92 5.17
N GLU A 53 11.24 -0.63 5.48
CA GLU A 53 11.67 -0.05 6.75
C GLU A 53 10.81 -0.55 7.93
N GLU A 54 9.48 -0.52 7.77
CA GLU A 54 8.49 -0.85 8.81
C GLU A 54 7.84 -2.23 8.63
N HIS A 55 8.57 -3.19 8.05
CA HIS A 55 8.02 -4.47 7.61
C HIS A 55 7.35 -5.28 8.73
N GLU A 56 7.85 -5.20 9.97
CA GLU A 56 7.27 -5.87 11.13
C GLU A 56 5.87 -5.32 11.45
N LEU A 57 5.74 -3.99 11.52
CA LEU A 57 4.48 -3.32 11.79
C LEU A 57 3.47 -3.53 10.65
N ILE A 58 3.91 -3.41 9.40
CA ILE A 58 3.06 -3.70 8.24
C ILE A 58 2.60 -5.16 8.22
N SER A 59 3.44 -6.11 8.63
CA SER A 59 3.07 -7.53 8.71
C SER A 59 2.01 -7.79 9.79
N ILE A 60 2.13 -7.16 10.96
CA ILE A 60 1.11 -7.24 12.02
C ILE A 60 -0.22 -6.67 11.49
N LEU A 61 -0.16 -5.50 10.86
CA LEU A 61 -1.32 -4.86 10.25
C LEU A 61 -2.00 -5.77 9.20
N GLN A 62 -1.24 -6.34 8.26
CA GLN A 62 -1.75 -7.32 7.30
C GLN A 62 -2.40 -8.53 7.98
N GLN A 63 -1.81 -9.03 9.06
CA GLN A 63 -2.37 -10.15 9.81
C GLN A 63 -3.70 -9.79 10.47
N GLU A 64 -3.81 -8.61 11.08
CA GLU A 64 -5.08 -8.15 11.70
C GLU A 64 -6.20 -8.01 10.66
N LEU A 65 -5.87 -7.56 9.44
CA LEU A 65 -6.80 -7.53 8.29
C LEU A 65 -7.24 -8.94 7.87
N VAL A 66 -6.29 -9.86 7.65
CA VAL A 66 -6.58 -11.23 7.20
C VAL A 66 -7.40 -12.00 8.24
N MET A 67 -7.12 -11.78 9.53
CA MET A 67 -7.83 -12.43 10.62
C MET A 67 -9.20 -11.80 10.90
N ASN A 68 -9.53 -10.67 10.26
CA ASN A 68 -10.72 -9.86 10.55
C ASN A 68 -10.92 -9.67 12.06
N SER A 69 -9.84 -9.26 12.75
CA SER A 69 -9.84 -9.27 14.20
C SER A 69 -10.70 -8.13 14.77
N PRO A 70 -11.13 -8.23 16.04
CA PRO A 70 -11.81 -7.13 16.73
C PRO A 70 -10.97 -5.84 16.82
N ARG A 71 -9.65 -5.90 16.63
CA ARG A 71 -8.77 -4.72 16.67
C ARG A 71 -8.85 -3.89 15.40
N LEU A 72 -9.37 -4.46 14.31
CA LEU A 72 -9.41 -3.80 13.02
C LEU A 72 -10.22 -2.50 13.06
N GLU A 73 -11.30 -2.45 13.86
CA GLU A 73 -12.10 -1.25 14.05
C GLU A 73 -11.26 -0.06 14.55
N LYS A 74 -10.31 -0.31 15.47
CA LYS A 74 -9.40 0.70 16.02
C LYS A 74 -8.16 0.97 15.18
N LEU A 75 -7.88 0.15 14.16
CA LEU A 75 -6.75 0.31 13.24
C LEU A 75 -7.19 0.87 11.87
N THR A 76 -8.49 1.03 11.65
CA THR A 76 -9.07 1.49 10.39
C THR A 76 -8.41 2.81 9.94
N ASP A 77 -8.23 3.74 10.87
CA ASP A 77 -7.57 5.03 10.66
C ASP A 77 -6.04 4.94 10.41
N VAL A 78 -5.43 3.75 10.50
CA VAL A 78 -4.04 3.49 10.08
C VAL A 78 -3.99 3.06 8.62
N PHE A 79 -4.91 2.19 8.17
CA PHE A 79 -4.90 1.62 6.81
C PHE A 79 -5.57 2.50 5.77
N PHE A 80 -6.79 2.94 6.09
CA PHE A 80 -7.68 3.57 5.15
C PHE A 80 -7.10 4.83 4.49
N PRO A 81 -6.33 5.68 5.20
CA PRO A 81 -5.72 6.84 4.55
C PRO A 81 -4.86 6.47 3.33
N SER A 82 -4.04 5.41 3.42
CA SER A 82 -3.21 4.97 2.30
C SER A 82 -4.04 4.46 1.10
N TRP A 83 -5.12 3.73 1.38
CA TRP A 83 -6.04 3.20 0.37
C TRP A 83 -6.80 4.31 -0.34
N GLU A 84 -7.30 5.29 0.41
CA GLU A 84 -8.03 6.42 -0.13
C GLU A 84 -7.13 7.35 -0.94
N GLN A 85 -5.88 7.58 -0.51
CA GLN A 85 -4.92 8.34 -1.31
C GLN A 85 -4.64 7.68 -2.66
N LEU A 86 -4.38 6.38 -2.68
CA LEU A 86 -4.19 5.65 -3.93
C LEU A 86 -5.44 5.69 -4.82
N ARG A 87 -6.63 5.55 -4.21
CA ARG A 87 -7.91 5.66 -4.93
C ARG A 87 -8.07 7.01 -5.61
N LEU A 88 -7.76 8.11 -4.91
CA LEU A 88 -7.82 9.46 -5.45
C LEU A 88 -6.84 9.64 -6.62
N ILE A 89 -5.59 9.20 -6.45
CA ILE A 89 -4.58 9.26 -7.52
C ILE A 89 -5.02 8.47 -8.75
N LEU A 90 -5.47 7.23 -8.57
CA LEU A 90 -5.91 6.38 -9.68
C LEU A 90 -7.15 6.96 -10.37
N LYS A 91 -8.06 7.57 -9.61
CA LYS A 91 -9.21 8.27 -10.16
C LYS A 91 -8.78 9.43 -11.06
N GLU A 92 -7.83 10.25 -10.62
CA GLU A 92 -7.30 11.35 -11.42
C GLU A 92 -6.61 10.83 -12.70
N CYS A 93 -5.78 9.79 -12.58
CA CYS A 93 -5.17 9.12 -13.74
C CYS A 93 -6.21 8.67 -14.77
N HIS A 94 -7.38 8.21 -14.30
CA HIS A 94 -8.46 7.74 -15.16
C HIS A 94 -9.21 8.91 -15.81
N GLU A 95 -9.56 9.93 -15.04
CA GLU A 95 -10.29 11.12 -15.51
C GLU A 95 -9.47 11.92 -16.54
N GLU A 96 -8.16 12.03 -16.34
CA GLU A 96 -7.22 12.69 -17.26
C GLU A 96 -6.75 11.80 -18.43
N ASN A 97 -7.32 10.61 -18.59
CA ASN A 97 -6.96 9.65 -19.65
C ASN A 97 -5.49 9.20 -19.67
N VAL A 98 -4.77 9.37 -18.55
CA VAL A 98 -3.36 8.98 -18.41
C VAL A 98 -3.20 7.47 -18.29
N ILE A 99 -4.09 6.81 -17.53
CA ILE A 99 -4.20 5.35 -17.44
C ILE A 99 -5.67 4.99 -17.52
N GLN A 100 -6.01 4.07 -18.42
CA GLN A 100 -7.38 3.58 -18.58
C GLN A 100 -7.52 2.17 -18.04
N PHE A 101 -8.53 1.95 -17.21
CA PHE A 101 -8.88 0.66 -16.64
C PHE A 101 -10.41 0.60 -16.38
N PRO A 102 -11.02 -0.58 -16.30
CA PRO A 102 -12.48 -0.72 -16.25
C PRO A 102 -13.11 -0.42 -14.88
N SER A 103 -12.33 -0.45 -13.80
CA SER A 103 -12.84 -0.24 -12.43
C SER A 103 -11.76 0.31 -11.53
N ILE A 104 -12.07 1.41 -10.84
CA ILE A 104 -11.22 2.02 -9.82
C ILE A 104 -10.95 1.04 -8.67
N ASP A 105 -11.98 0.33 -8.20
CA ASP A 105 -11.83 -0.62 -7.09
C ASP A 105 -10.88 -1.77 -7.44
N LEU A 106 -10.99 -2.33 -8.65
CA LEU A 106 -10.05 -3.35 -9.10
C LEU A 106 -8.64 -2.80 -9.28
N ALA A 107 -8.50 -1.58 -9.82
CA ALA A 107 -7.20 -0.94 -9.97
C ALA A 107 -6.50 -0.72 -8.62
N VAL A 108 -7.24 -0.21 -7.63
CA VAL A 108 -6.76 -0.05 -6.25
C VAL A 108 -6.36 -1.39 -5.65
N ASN A 109 -7.20 -2.42 -5.78
CA ASN A 109 -6.93 -3.74 -5.22
C ASN A 109 -5.69 -4.39 -5.85
N PHE A 110 -5.49 -4.26 -7.17
CA PHE A 110 -4.30 -4.79 -7.84
C PHE A 110 -3.04 -4.02 -7.45
N ALA A 111 -3.09 -2.68 -7.45
CA ALA A 111 -1.97 -1.86 -7.04
C ALA A 111 -1.57 -2.14 -5.58
N MET A 112 -2.52 -2.11 -4.64
CA MET A 112 -2.24 -2.46 -3.24
C MET A 112 -1.78 -3.90 -3.10
N GLY A 113 -2.37 -4.85 -3.84
CA GLY A 113 -1.92 -6.24 -3.84
C GLY A 113 -0.44 -6.37 -4.20
N THR A 114 0.02 -5.67 -5.24
CA THR A 114 1.43 -5.61 -5.61
C THR A 114 2.28 -4.97 -4.52
N LEU A 115 1.89 -3.82 -3.99
CA LEU A 115 2.61 -3.11 -2.93
C LEU A 115 2.71 -3.93 -1.63
N MET A 116 1.62 -4.61 -1.26
CA MET A 116 1.53 -5.53 -0.12
C MET A 116 2.35 -6.81 -0.30
N HIS A 117 2.83 -7.14 -1.50
CA HIS A 117 3.62 -8.36 -1.77
C HIS A 117 5.00 -8.08 -2.36
N SER A 118 5.42 -6.80 -2.40
CA SER A 118 6.76 -6.39 -2.85
C SER A 118 7.89 -6.74 -1.87
N PHE A 119 7.60 -6.91 -0.58
CA PHE A 119 8.55 -7.32 0.45
C PHE A 119 8.83 -8.82 0.38
N ASN A 120 10.08 -9.19 0.64
CA ASN A 120 10.53 -10.57 0.58
C ASN A 120 9.99 -11.37 1.77
N ILE A 121 9.12 -12.35 1.48
CA ILE A 121 8.72 -13.36 2.46
C ILE A 121 9.75 -14.49 2.45
N SER A 122 10.64 -14.54 3.45
CA SER A 122 11.77 -15.49 3.52
C SER A 122 11.34 -16.96 3.47
N PHE A 123 10.14 -17.29 3.95
CA PHE A 123 9.57 -18.64 3.86
C PHE A 123 9.34 -19.07 2.39
N LEU A 124 8.84 -18.16 1.56
CA LEU A 124 8.52 -18.42 0.15
C LEU A 124 9.75 -18.23 -0.73
N ASN A 125 10.60 -17.25 -0.40
CA ASN A 125 11.79 -16.90 -1.17
C ASN A 125 13.04 -17.38 -0.41
N ARG A 126 13.45 -18.61 -0.69
CA ARG A 126 14.62 -19.23 -0.03
C ARG A 126 15.94 -18.53 -0.30
N ASN A 127 16.01 -17.70 -1.35
CA ASN A 127 17.18 -16.90 -1.68
C ASN A 127 16.95 -15.45 -1.23
N GLN A 128 17.98 -14.85 -0.63
CA GLN A 128 17.98 -13.41 -0.40
C GLN A 128 17.81 -12.68 -1.74
N SER A 129 16.91 -11.70 -1.74
CA SER A 129 16.77 -10.81 -2.89
C SER A 129 18.10 -10.10 -3.12
N LYS A 130 18.56 -10.09 -4.37
CA LYS A 130 19.72 -9.28 -4.77
C LYS A 130 19.35 -7.81 -5.02
N PHE A 131 18.06 -7.48 -4.93
CA PHE A 131 17.54 -6.15 -5.21
C PHE A 131 17.50 -5.29 -3.94
N THR A 132 17.89 -4.03 -4.07
CA THR A 132 17.68 -3.03 -3.01
C THR A 132 16.20 -2.65 -2.94
N PRO A 133 15.73 -2.09 -1.81
CA PRO A 133 14.34 -1.62 -1.68
C PRO A 133 13.92 -0.67 -2.79
N GLU A 134 14.81 0.21 -3.25
CA GLU A 134 14.56 1.15 -4.35
C GLU A 134 14.37 0.41 -5.69
N GLN A 135 15.18 -0.61 -5.95
CA GLN A 135 15.03 -1.42 -7.17
C GLN A 135 13.72 -2.21 -7.15
N VAL A 136 13.34 -2.75 -5.99
CA VAL A 136 12.03 -3.40 -5.80
C VAL A 136 10.91 -2.40 -6.02
N ALA A 137 11.05 -1.16 -5.54
CA ALA A 137 10.08 -0.10 -5.71
C ALA A 137 9.90 0.27 -7.20
N ASP A 138 11.00 0.43 -7.94
CA ASP A 138 10.95 0.74 -9.38
C ASP A 138 10.30 -0.40 -10.20
N LEU A 139 10.56 -1.65 -9.82
CA LEU A 139 9.89 -2.82 -10.42
C LEU A 139 8.41 -2.87 -10.08
N ALA A 140 8.02 -2.57 -8.84
CA ALA A 140 6.63 -2.54 -8.41
C ALA A 140 5.84 -1.43 -9.14
N VAL A 141 6.41 -0.23 -9.24
CA VAL A 141 5.85 0.89 -10.03
C VAL A 141 5.63 0.45 -11.47
N SER A 142 6.66 -0.11 -12.11
CA SER A 142 6.60 -0.57 -13.49
C SER A 142 5.53 -1.63 -13.69
N PHE A 143 5.43 -2.59 -12.76
CA PHE A 143 4.43 -3.65 -12.80
C PHE A 143 3.00 -3.10 -12.71
N ILE A 144 2.76 -2.16 -11.79
CA ILE A 144 1.44 -1.54 -11.58
C ILE A 144 1.03 -0.74 -12.82
N ILE A 145 1.89 0.17 -13.30
CA ILE A 145 1.57 1.03 -14.45
C ILE A 145 1.31 0.18 -15.70
N ASN A 146 2.19 -0.77 -16.01
CA ASN A 146 2.04 -1.62 -17.19
C ASN A 146 0.82 -2.55 -17.07
N GLY A 147 0.57 -3.09 -15.88
CA GLY A 147 -0.56 -3.97 -15.59
C GLY A 147 -1.91 -3.28 -15.77
N LEU A 148 -2.04 -2.06 -15.25
CA LEU A 148 -3.26 -1.25 -15.39
C LEU A 148 -3.48 -0.83 -16.86
N THR A 149 -2.43 -0.39 -17.55
CA THR A 149 -2.51 0.09 -18.95
C THR A 149 -2.89 -1.02 -19.95
N SER A 150 -2.56 -2.28 -19.66
CA SER A 150 -2.77 -3.40 -20.58
C SER A 150 -4.23 -3.85 -20.73
N THR A 151 -5.18 -3.25 -19.99
CA THR A 151 -6.59 -3.66 -20.02
C THR A 151 -7.39 -3.21 -21.26
N HIS A 152 -6.76 -2.55 -22.25
CA HIS A 152 -7.43 -2.06 -23.45
C HIS A 152 -7.06 -2.76 -24.79
N MET A 153 -6.50 -3.96 -24.77
CA MET A 153 -6.14 -4.72 -25.99
C MET A 153 -7.05 -5.90 -26.32
N GLY A 154 -8.29 -5.91 -25.81
CA GLY A 154 -9.38 -6.76 -26.32
C GLY A 154 -10.00 -6.19 -27.60
N ARG A 155 -9.21 -5.93 -28.64
CA ARG A 155 -9.76 -5.68 -29.97
C ARG A 155 -10.31 -6.99 -30.51
N GLY A 156 -11.62 -7.02 -30.75
CA GLY A 156 -12.27 -8.09 -31.49
C GLY A 156 -11.48 -8.47 -32.73
N ARG A 157 -11.07 -9.73 -32.79
CA ARG A 157 -10.90 -10.41 -34.08
C ARG A 157 -12.27 -10.95 -34.46
N GLU A 158 -13.11 -10.07 -34.97
CA GLU A 158 -14.04 -10.47 -36.01
C GLU A 158 -13.25 -10.49 -37.32
N ARG A 159 -12.94 -11.71 -37.78
CA ARG A 159 -12.98 -12.19 -39.17
C ARG A 159 -12.51 -13.64 -39.19
#